data_AF-A0AAE1UBQ3-F1
#
_entry.id   AF-A0AAE1UBQ3-F1
#
_cell.length_a   1.000
_cell.length_b   1.000
_cell.length_c   1.000
_cell.angle_alpha   90.00
_cell.angle_beta   90.00
_cell.angle_gamma   90.00
#
_symmetry.space_group_name_H-M   'P 1'
#
loop_
_entity.id
_entity.type
_entity.pdbx_description
1 polymer ?
#
loop_
_entity_poly.entity_id
_entity_poly.type
_entity_poly.pdbx_seq_one_letter_code
_entity_poly.pdbx_strand_id
1 'polypeptide(L)'
;MTKMLYVDVGTQGRASDVGVWEKCILREYLEEERLDVPGAASLPYAPSVKTPFVIVDFFPLIKFHMKPYPGKDLTDDKRNFNYRLSCARRISENAFGITAAKFRVFQQPIISKPEYVKKFIFAAVVLHNYLRAQSVPIQPELLESEYVNQGIIVPGQGRQAAAAFVQLQGVVRRHGNEAMAVRDTLKSYFMERGKVSWQEQMATSGPWSTS
;
A
#
# COMPACT_ATOMS: atom_id res chain seq x y z
N MET A 1 -0.37 9.29 8.97
CA MET A 1 1.04 9.71 9.15
C MET A 1 1.93 8.56 8.66
N THR A 2 2.86 8.81 7.73
CA THR A 2 3.67 7.76 7.08
C THR A 2 4.95 7.48 7.88
N LYS A 3 5.04 6.31 8.53
CA LYS A 3 6.28 5.77 9.12
C LYS A 3 6.60 4.45 8.42
N MET A 4 7.86 4.21 8.11
CA MET A 4 8.32 2.96 7.50
C MET A 4 8.98 2.11 8.58
N LEU A 5 8.36 0.98 8.94
CA LEU A 5 8.87 0.11 10.01
C LEU A 5 9.88 -0.91 9.51
N TYR A 6 9.69 -1.37 8.26
CA TYR A 6 10.54 -2.32 7.59
C TYR A 6 10.72 -1.88 6.15
N VAL A 7 11.96 -1.95 5.65
CA VAL A 7 12.30 -1.63 4.26
C VAL A 7 13.31 -2.66 3.79
N ASP A 8 12.96 -3.38 2.73
CA ASP A 8 13.88 -4.27 2.02
C ASP A 8 14.36 -3.60 0.72
N VAL A 9 15.67 -3.66 0.46
CA VAL A 9 16.30 -2.94 -0.66
C VAL A 9 17.35 -3.80 -1.35
N GLY A 10 17.24 -3.86 -2.68
CA GLY A 10 18.29 -4.41 -3.52
C GLY A 10 17.90 -5.59 -4.40
N THR A 11 16.60 -5.85 -4.54
CA THR A 11 16.12 -6.82 -5.52
C THR A 11 16.30 -6.27 -6.93
N GLN A 12 16.68 -7.14 -7.86
CA GLN A 12 16.92 -6.77 -9.26
C GLN A 12 15.62 -6.25 -9.90
N GLY A 13 15.67 -5.14 -10.63
CA GLY A 13 14.48 -4.49 -11.21
C GLY A 13 13.70 -5.29 -12.26
N ARG A 14 14.20 -6.47 -12.66
CA ARG A 14 13.48 -7.43 -13.54
C ARG A 14 12.76 -8.52 -12.75
N ALA A 15 12.91 -8.58 -11.43
CA ALA A 15 12.22 -9.55 -10.61
C ALA A 15 10.72 -9.23 -10.58
N SER A 16 9.88 -10.25 -10.71
CA SER A 16 8.45 -10.11 -10.46
C SER A 16 8.18 -9.86 -8.99
N ASP A 17 7.00 -9.36 -8.65
CA ASP A 17 6.58 -9.09 -7.26
C ASP A 17 6.65 -10.35 -6.40
N VAL A 18 6.32 -11.50 -7.00
CA VAL A 18 6.45 -12.81 -6.37
C VAL A 18 7.92 -13.11 -6.09
N GLY A 19 8.81 -12.86 -7.05
CA GLY A 19 10.25 -13.07 -6.87
C GLY A 19 10.89 -12.10 -5.86
N VAL A 20 10.35 -10.89 -5.70
CA VAL A 20 10.75 -9.96 -4.63
C VAL A 20 10.30 -10.52 -3.28
N TRP A 21 9.04 -10.95 -3.16
CA TRP A 21 8.50 -11.55 -1.93
C TRP A 21 9.22 -12.82 -1.51
N GLU A 22 9.49 -13.71 -2.46
CA GLU A 22 10.14 -14.99 -2.20
C GLU A 22 11.55 -14.83 -1.64
N LYS A 23 12.21 -13.71 -1.92
CA LYS A 23 13.55 -13.35 -1.43
C LYS A 23 13.53 -12.45 -0.20
N CYS A 24 12.36 -11.94 0.19
CA CYS A 24 12.23 -11.01 1.29
C CYS A 24 12.29 -11.75 2.62
N ILE A 25 13.22 -11.37 3.49
CA ILE A 25 13.38 -11.98 4.84
C ILE A 25 12.10 -11.82 5.67
N LEU A 26 11.32 -10.75 5.44
CA LEU A 26 10.02 -10.57 6.08
C LEU A 26 9.08 -11.75 5.87
N ARG A 27 9.14 -12.40 4.71
CA ARG A 27 8.33 -13.58 4.40
C ARG A 27 8.63 -14.73 5.34
N GLU A 28 9.92 -15.08 5.48
CA GLU A 28 10.37 -16.15 6.38
C GLU A 28 9.90 -15.89 7.80
N TYR A 29 10.07 -14.66 8.28
CA TYR A 29 9.68 -14.28 9.64
C TYR A 29 8.17 -14.32 9.88
N LEU A 30 7.36 -14.06 8.85
CA LEU A 30 5.89 -14.19 8.92
C LEU A 30 5.44 -15.66 8.85
N GLU A 31 6.07 -16.47 7.98
CA GLU A 31 5.74 -17.90 7.83
C GLU A 31 6.16 -18.71 9.06
N GLU A 32 7.25 -18.35 9.72
CA GLU A 32 7.75 -18.96 10.96
C GLU A 32 7.13 -18.36 12.23
N GLU A 33 6.18 -17.42 12.11
CA GLU A 33 5.54 -16.73 13.24
C GLU A 33 6.54 -16.08 14.22
N ARG A 34 7.68 -15.61 13.69
CA ARG A 34 8.77 -14.97 14.44
C ARG A 34 8.58 -13.48 14.65
N LEU A 35 7.58 -12.90 14.00
CA LEU A 35 7.16 -11.52 14.24
C LEU A 35 5.99 -11.50 15.21
N ASP A 36 6.06 -10.59 16.17
CA ASP A 36 4.95 -10.28 17.08
C ASP A 36 3.86 -9.47 16.34
N VAL A 37 3.27 -10.10 15.33
CA VAL A 37 2.10 -9.54 14.62
C VAL A 37 0.90 -9.75 15.53
N PRO A 38 0.13 -8.70 15.84
CA PRO A 38 -1.06 -8.86 16.66
C PRO A 38 -2.02 -9.89 16.04
N GLY A 39 -2.60 -10.72 16.89
CA GLY A 39 -3.63 -11.68 16.46
C GLY A 39 -4.87 -10.98 15.87
N ALA A 40 -5.81 -11.80 15.38
CA ALA A 40 -7.04 -11.28 14.80
C ALA A 40 -7.78 -10.33 15.74
N ALA A 41 -8.08 -9.13 15.25
CA ALA A 41 -8.72 -8.06 16.00
C ALA A 41 -10.17 -7.89 15.54
N SER A 42 -11.03 -7.42 16.45
CA SER A 42 -12.40 -7.09 16.11
C SER A 42 -12.47 -5.84 15.24
N LEU A 43 -13.31 -5.86 14.21
CA LEU A 43 -13.53 -4.70 13.35
C LEU A 43 -14.31 -3.59 14.10
N PRO A 44 -14.01 -2.30 13.83
CA PRO A 44 -14.78 -1.19 14.40
C PRO A 44 -16.28 -1.36 14.14
N TYR A 45 -17.12 -1.09 15.12
CA TYR A 45 -18.58 -1.26 15.04
C TYR A 45 -19.05 -2.71 14.75
N ALA A 46 -18.14 -3.69 14.69
CA ALA A 46 -18.40 -5.10 14.47
C ALA A 46 -17.62 -5.99 15.47
N PRO A 47 -17.91 -5.91 16.78
CA PRO A 47 -17.11 -6.56 17.83
C PRO A 47 -17.08 -8.09 17.71
N SER A 48 -18.11 -8.71 17.14
CA SER A 48 -18.21 -10.15 16.90
C SER A 48 -17.43 -10.64 15.67
N VAL A 49 -16.99 -9.74 14.80
CA VAL A 49 -16.25 -10.09 13.57
C VAL A 49 -14.76 -9.84 13.81
N LYS A 50 -13.99 -10.93 13.93
CA LYS A 50 -12.54 -10.86 14.05
C LYS A 50 -11.88 -11.10 12.70
N THR A 51 -10.92 -10.25 12.35
CA THR A 51 -10.13 -10.40 11.12
C THR A 51 -8.64 -10.28 11.44
N PRO A 52 -7.77 -11.06 10.78
CA PRO A 52 -6.34 -10.91 10.93
C PRO A 52 -5.87 -9.55 10.39
N PHE A 53 -4.70 -9.11 10.82
CA PHE A 53 -3.98 -8.05 10.13
C PHE A 53 -3.52 -8.54 8.76
N VAL A 54 -3.64 -7.68 7.76
CA VAL A 54 -3.30 -7.99 6.38
C VAL A 54 -2.30 -6.97 5.85
N ILE A 55 -1.35 -7.45 5.07
CA ILE A 55 -0.45 -6.67 4.21
C ILE A 55 -1.20 -6.39 2.92
N VAL A 56 -1.24 -5.12 2.54
CA VAL A 56 -1.91 -4.65 1.34
C VAL A 56 -0.84 -4.36 0.29
N ASP A 57 -0.62 -5.28 -0.66
CA ASP A 57 0.11 -4.97 -1.89
C ASP A 57 0.07 -6.08 -2.98
N PHE A 58 0.79 -5.85 -4.09
CA PHE A 58 0.88 -6.68 -5.31
C PHE A 58 1.36 -8.14 -5.14
N PHE A 59 1.72 -8.56 -3.95
CA PHE A 59 2.11 -9.93 -3.67
C PHE A 59 0.94 -10.92 -3.80
N PRO A 60 1.15 -12.19 -4.18
CA PRO A 60 0.09 -13.20 -4.32
C PRO A 60 -0.86 -13.20 -3.14
N LEU A 61 -2.16 -13.45 -3.36
CA LEU A 61 -3.11 -13.60 -2.25
C LEU A 61 -2.72 -14.84 -1.44
N ILE A 62 -2.02 -14.61 -0.34
CA ILE A 62 -1.65 -15.60 0.67
C ILE A 62 -2.30 -15.16 1.99
N LYS A 63 -2.16 -15.96 3.04
CA LYS A 63 -2.79 -15.75 4.36
C LYS A 63 -2.77 -14.29 4.84
N PHE A 64 -1.66 -13.60 4.59
CA PHE A 64 -1.43 -12.23 5.02
C PHE A 64 -1.66 -11.18 3.93
N HIS A 65 -1.87 -11.53 2.66
CA HIS A 65 -1.87 -10.57 1.54
C HIS A 65 -3.26 -10.38 0.94
N MET A 66 -3.71 -9.13 0.82
CA MET A 66 -5.00 -8.81 0.20
C MET A 66 -4.84 -8.25 -1.21
N LYS A 67 -5.56 -8.84 -2.17
CA LYS A 67 -5.63 -8.41 -3.57
C LYS A 67 -7.03 -7.93 -3.94
N PRO A 68 -7.13 -6.98 -4.89
CA PRO A 68 -8.42 -6.58 -5.45
C PRO A 68 -9.14 -7.78 -6.08
N TYR A 69 -10.46 -7.71 -6.16
CA TYR A 69 -11.23 -8.61 -7.00
C TYR A 69 -10.84 -8.39 -8.47
N PRO A 70 -10.53 -9.47 -9.21
CA PRO A 70 -10.17 -9.37 -10.62
C PRO A 70 -11.40 -9.19 -11.50
N GLY A 71 -11.22 -8.61 -12.68
CA GLY A 71 -12.24 -8.44 -13.71
C GLY A 71 -12.66 -6.99 -13.91
N LYS A 72 -13.23 -6.70 -15.09
CA LYS A 72 -13.68 -5.35 -15.48
C LYS A 72 -15.13 -5.08 -15.04
N ASP A 73 -15.98 -6.10 -15.11
CA ASP A 73 -17.40 -6.01 -14.74
C ASP A 73 -17.61 -6.42 -13.28
N LEU A 74 -17.09 -5.60 -12.38
CA LEU A 74 -17.24 -5.79 -10.93
C LEU A 74 -18.59 -5.25 -10.45
N THR A 75 -19.23 -6.01 -9.57
CA THR A 75 -20.35 -5.55 -8.75
C THR A 75 -19.91 -4.39 -7.84
N ASP A 76 -20.84 -3.53 -7.43
CA ASP A 76 -20.52 -2.31 -6.66
C ASP A 76 -19.80 -2.59 -5.34
N ASP A 77 -20.15 -3.69 -4.67
CA ASP A 77 -19.48 -4.15 -3.44
C ASP A 77 -17.99 -4.48 -3.68
N LYS A 78 -17.67 -5.17 -4.78
CA LYS A 78 -16.29 -5.49 -5.17
C LYS A 78 -15.53 -4.24 -5.61
N ARG A 79 -16.19 -3.33 -6.34
CA ARG A 79 -15.60 -2.05 -6.76
C ARG A 79 -15.26 -1.17 -5.55
N ASN A 80 -16.17 -1.06 -4.59
CA ASN A 80 -15.95 -0.35 -3.33
C ASN A 80 -14.81 -0.99 -2.53
N PHE A 81 -14.76 -2.31 -2.41
CA PHE A 81 -13.64 -2.99 -1.76
C PHE A 81 -12.30 -2.69 -2.44
N ASN A 82 -12.24 -2.80 -3.78
CA ASN A 82 -11.02 -2.51 -4.54
C ASN A 82 -10.54 -1.07 -4.32
N TYR A 83 -11.47 -0.12 -4.29
CA TYR A 83 -11.17 1.27 -4.01
C TYR A 83 -10.63 1.47 -2.58
N ARG A 84 -11.25 0.86 -1.56
CA ARG A 84 -10.77 0.90 -0.16
C ARG A 84 -9.37 0.28 -0.03
N LEU A 85 -9.10 -0.80 -0.76
CA LEU A 85 -7.79 -1.43 -0.82
C LEU A 85 -6.75 -0.49 -1.48
N SER A 86 -7.16 0.24 -2.52
CA SER A 86 -6.33 1.28 -3.15
C SER A 86 -5.99 2.42 -2.19
N CYS A 87 -6.94 2.87 -1.36
CA CYS A 87 -6.68 3.85 -0.29
C CYS A 87 -5.60 3.38 0.69
N ALA A 88 -5.59 2.11 1.06
CA ALA A 88 -4.53 1.55 1.90
C ALA A 88 -3.16 1.56 1.18
N ARG A 89 -3.11 1.20 -0.11
CA ARG A 89 -1.88 1.29 -0.93
C ARG A 89 -1.35 2.72 -1.05
N ARG A 90 -2.24 3.71 -1.19
CA ARG A 90 -1.85 5.13 -1.30
C ARG A 90 -1.01 5.59 -0.11
N ILE A 91 -1.13 4.96 1.06
CA ILE A 91 -0.27 5.27 2.21
C ILE A 91 1.20 4.94 1.94
N SER A 92 1.51 3.78 1.34
CA SER A 92 2.88 3.41 1.00
C SER A 92 3.42 4.23 -0.18
N GLU A 93 2.61 4.43 -1.22
CA GLU A 93 2.97 5.30 -2.36
C GLU A 93 3.28 6.73 -1.91
N ASN A 94 2.45 7.31 -1.04
CA ASN A 94 2.69 8.64 -0.49
C ASN A 94 3.97 8.68 0.35
N ALA A 95 4.28 7.64 1.11
CA ALA A 95 5.52 7.58 1.89
C ALA A 95 6.76 7.62 0.98
N PHE A 96 6.75 6.86 -0.13
CA PHE A 96 7.82 6.90 -1.12
C PHE A 96 7.88 8.23 -1.86
N GLY A 97 6.73 8.77 -2.28
CA GLY A 97 6.65 10.05 -2.98
C GLY A 97 7.18 11.22 -2.12
N ILE A 98 6.81 11.27 -0.84
CA ILE A 98 7.34 12.27 0.10
C ILE A 98 8.85 12.10 0.25
N THR A 99 9.35 10.87 0.38
CA THR A 99 10.78 10.59 0.51
C THR A 99 11.54 11.05 -0.74
N ALA A 100 11.05 10.72 -1.92
CA ALA A 100 11.67 11.09 -3.19
C ALA A 100 11.64 12.60 -3.45
N ALA A 101 10.52 13.27 -3.15
CA ALA A 101 10.42 14.72 -3.31
C ALA A 101 11.25 15.48 -2.27
N LYS A 102 11.38 14.97 -1.04
CA LYS A 102 12.17 15.62 0.01
C LYS A 102 13.67 15.50 -0.22
N PHE A 103 14.14 14.33 -0.68
CA PHE A 103 15.55 14.08 -0.90
C PHE A 103 15.88 14.16 -2.39
N ARG A 104 16.44 15.31 -2.80
CA ARG A 104 16.78 15.63 -4.19
C ARG A 104 17.63 14.55 -4.89
N VAL A 105 18.41 13.77 -4.13
CA VAL A 105 19.18 12.64 -4.66
C VAL A 105 18.32 11.61 -5.42
N PHE A 106 17.05 11.44 -5.05
CA PHE A 106 16.13 10.52 -5.72
C PHE A 106 15.39 11.14 -6.91
N GLN A 107 15.54 12.45 -7.14
CA GLN A 107 14.88 13.14 -8.25
C GLN A 107 15.71 13.10 -9.55
N GLN A 108 16.90 12.52 -9.51
CA GLN A 108 17.84 12.46 -10.62
C GLN A 108 18.44 11.04 -10.71
N PRO A 109 18.94 10.62 -11.88
CA PRO A 109 19.70 9.39 -12.00
C PRO A 109 20.86 9.35 -11.00
N ILE A 110 20.88 8.32 -10.15
CA ILE A 110 21.92 8.17 -9.13
C ILE A 110 23.14 7.50 -9.75
N ILE A 111 24.18 8.29 -10.02
CA ILE A 111 25.46 7.79 -10.52
C ILE A 111 26.27 7.26 -9.33
N SER A 112 26.00 6.02 -8.92
CA SER A 112 26.72 5.35 -7.83
C SER A 112 26.62 3.83 -7.95
N LYS A 113 27.47 3.09 -7.23
CA LYS A 113 27.36 1.62 -7.17
C LYS A 113 26.10 1.23 -6.38
N PRO A 114 25.39 0.14 -6.74
CA PRO A 114 24.16 -0.28 -6.06
C PRO A 114 24.31 -0.40 -4.53
N GLU A 115 25.47 -0.83 -4.03
CA GLU A 115 25.78 -0.94 -2.61
C GLU A 115 25.68 0.40 -1.85
N TYR A 116 26.04 1.52 -2.48
CA TYR A 116 25.90 2.86 -1.88
C TYR A 116 24.49 3.39 -2.04
N VAL A 117 23.81 3.09 -3.15
CA VAL A 117 22.40 3.45 -3.35
C VAL A 117 21.53 2.87 -2.25
N LYS A 118 21.78 1.61 -1.82
CA LYS A 118 21.11 1.01 -0.66
C LYS A 118 21.28 1.86 0.61
N LYS A 119 22.50 2.33 0.88
CA LYS A 119 22.79 3.19 2.03
C LYS A 119 22.06 4.54 1.95
N PHE A 120 21.96 5.13 0.77
CA PHE A 120 21.20 6.37 0.57
C PHE A 120 19.72 6.18 0.89
N ILE A 121 19.13 5.06 0.44
CA ILE A 121 17.73 4.72 0.74
C ILE A 121 17.53 4.52 2.25
N PHE A 122 18.37 3.72 2.91
CA PHE A 122 18.27 3.52 4.36
C PHE A 122 18.44 4.82 5.15
N ALA A 123 19.41 5.66 4.78
CA ALA A 123 19.60 6.96 5.42
C ALA A 123 18.38 7.87 5.26
N ALA A 124 17.78 7.91 4.06
CA ALA A 124 16.57 8.68 3.80
C ALA A 124 15.37 8.17 4.61
N VAL A 125 15.19 6.85 4.72
CA VAL A 125 14.13 6.22 5.53
C VAL A 125 14.29 6.58 7.01
N VAL A 126 15.50 6.44 7.56
CA VAL A 126 15.80 6.77 8.96
C VAL A 126 15.53 8.25 9.22
N LEU A 127 16.01 9.14 8.34
CA LEU A 127 15.82 10.58 8.49
C LEU A 127 14.34 10.97 8.32
N HIS A 128 13.62 10.36 7.38
CA HIS A 128 12.17 10.55 7.25
C HIS A 128 11.46 10.18 8.55
N ASN A 129 11.69 8.98 9.07
CA ASN A 129 11.09 8.52 10.32
C ASN A 129 11.43 9.41 11.51
N TYR A 130 12.69 9.86 11.62
CA TYR A 130 13.12 10.80 12.66
C TYR A 130 12.34 12.12 12.60
N LEU A 131 12.26 12.73 11.42
CA LEU A 131 11.52 13.99 11.23
C LEU A 131 10.01 13.81 11.51
N ARG A 132 9.46 12.64 11.20
CA ARG A 132 8.07 12.29 11.57
C ARG A 132 7.89 12.13 13.08
N ALA A 133 8.86 11.59 13.79
CA ALA A 133 8.82 11.47 15.25
C ALA A 133 8.91 12.84 15.95
N GLN A 134 9.62 13.80 15.35
CA GLN A 134 9.70 15.19 15.81
C GLN A 134 8.47 16.05 15.41
N SER A 135 7.41 15.43 14.90
CA SER A 135 6.20 16.12 14.44
C SER A 135 6.45 17.23 13.41
N VAL A 136 7.55 17.15 12.66
CA VAL A 136 7.85 18.13 11.60
C VAL A 136 6.77 18.02 10.53
N PRO A 137 6.05 19.11 10.21
CA PRO A 137 5.03 19.11 9.18
C PRO A 137 5.62 18.66 7.84
N ILE A 138 4.85 17.86 7.09
CA ILE A 138 5.15 17.66 5.67
C ILE A 138 4.64 18.90 4.96
N GLN A 139 5.45 19.43 4.04
CA GLN A 139 5.05 20.51 3.15
C GLN A 139 3.75 20.11 2.43
N PRO A 140 2.65 20.89 2.54
CA PRO A 140 1.35 20.54 1.98
C PRO A 140 1.40 20.15 0.49
N GLU A 141 2.32 20.75 -0.26
CA GLU A 141 2.54 20.52 -1.69
C GLU A 141 3.01 19.09 -2.01
N LEU A 142 3.62 18.41 -1.02
CA LEU A 142 4.06 17.03 -1.16
C LEU A 142 2.94 16.01 -0.90
N LEU A 143 1.83 16.45 -0.28
CA LEU A 143 0.71 15.60 0.07
C LEU A 143 -0.31 15.52 -1.08
N GLU A 144 -0.88 14.34 -1.25
CA GLU A 144 -2.04 14.17 -2.10
C GLU A 144 -3.29 14.74 -1.41
N SER A 145 -4.06 15.54 -2.14
CA SER A 145 -5.31 16.13 -1.64
C SER A 145 -6.51 15.38 -2.21
N GLU A 146 -7.43 14.97 -1.33
CA GLU A 146 -8.70 14.36 -1.72
C GLU A 146 -9.84 15.36 -1.57
N TYR A 147 -10.45 15.75 -2.69
CA TYR A 147 -11.68 16.54 -2.72
C TYR A 147 -12.87 15.61 -2.79
N VAL A 148 -13.16 15.03 -1.63
CA VAL A 148 -14.16 13.98 -1.42
C VAL A 148 -15.53 14.32 -2.03
N ASN A 149 -15.99 15.57 -1.88
CA ASN A 149 -17.29 16.02 -2.39
C ASN A 149 -17.35 16.14 -3.92
N GLN A 150 -16.19 16.26 -4.57
CA GLN A 150 -16.09 16.43 -6.02
C GLN A 150 -15.65 15.14 -6.72
N GLY A 151 -15.31 14.10 -5.97
CA GLY A 151 -14.77 12.87 -6.53
C GLY A 151 -13.35 13.03 -7.09
N ILE A 152 -12.63 14.10 -6.72
CA ILE A 152 -11.35 14.48 -7.31
C ILE A 152 -10.19 14.15 -6.37
N ILE A 153 -9.14 13.54 -6.93
CA ILE A 153 -7.85 13.37 -6.26
C ILE A 153 -6.84 14.27 -6.97
N VAL A 154 -6.22 15.19 -6.24
CA VAL A 154 -5.12 16.02 -6.74
C VAL A 154 -3.80 15.40 -6.27
N PRO A 155 -2.98 14.84 -7.18
CA PRO A 155 -1.70 14.25 -6.83
C PRO A 155 -0.78 15.30 -6.18
N GLY A 156 -0.17 14.96 -5.06
CA GLY A 156 0.90 15.79 -4.49
C GLY A 156 2.14 15.78 -5.38
N GLN A 157 3.00 16.79 -5.27
CA GLN A 157 4.29 16.83 -5.98
C GLN A 157 5.17 15.61 -5.67
N GLY A 158 4.98 15.00 -4.48
CA GLY A 158 5.57 13.72 -4.11
C GLY A 158 5.27 12.59 -5.10
N ARG A 159 4.04 12.53 -5.63
CA ARG A 159 3.62 11.51 -6.60
C ARG A 159 4.16 11.78 -8.00
N GLN A 160 4.31 13.05 -8.38
CA GLN A 160 4.94 13.44 -9.65
C GLN A 160 6.44 13.08 -9.66
N ALA A 161 7.15 13.33 -8.56
CA ALA A 161 8.53 12.89 -8.38
C ALA A 161 8.64 11.35 -8.37
N ALA A 162 7.57 10.66 -7.93
CA ALA A 162 7.49 9.21 -7.95
C ALA A 162 7.22 8.60 -9.34
N ALA A 163 7.03 9.39 -10.40
CA ALA A 163 6.96 8.87 -11.78
C ALA A 163 8.24 8.14 -12.21
N ALA A 164 9.36 8.35 -11.49
CA ALA A 164 10.59 7.59 -11.64
C ALA A 164 10.52 6.16 -11.05
N PHE A 165 9.53 5.84 -10.21
CA PHE A 165 9.29 4.49 -9.72
C PHE A 165 8.40 3.74 -10.72
N VAL A 166 8.91 2.63 -11.25
CA VAL A 166 8.15 1.76 -12.16
C VAL A 166 7.00 1.12 -11.39
N GLN A 167 5.77 1.23 -11.93
CA GLN A 167 4.64 0.45 -11.43
C GLN A 167 4.91 -1.04 -11.62
N LEU A 168 4.76 -1.79 -10.52
CA LEU A 168 5.01 -3.21 -10.45
C LEU A 168 3.93 -4.03 -11.19
N GLN A 169 4.33 -5.11 -11.87
CA GLN A 169 3.44 -5.96 -12.67
C GLN A 169 2.92 -7.15 -11.86
N GLY A 170 1.62 -7.13 -11.54
CA GLY A 170 0.97 -8.19 -10.77
C GLY A 170 0.89 -9.52 -11.53
N VAL A 171 1.26 -10.61 -10.84
CA VAL A 171 1.04 -11.99 -11.31
C VAL A 171 -0.23 -12.57 -10.68
N VAL A 172 -1.08 -13.21 -11.50
CA VAL A 172 -2.31 -13.89 -11.07
C VAL A 172 -1.99 -15.36 -10.72
N ARG A 173 -2.35 -15.81 -9.51
CA ARG A 173 -2.29 -17.23 -9.08
C ARG A 173 -3.55 -17.61 -8.27
N ARG A 174 -3.83 -18.91 -8.16
CA ARG A 174 -4.95 -19.45 -7.38
C ARG A 174 -4.78 -19.13 -5.89
N HIS A 175 -5.89 -18.78 -5.26
CA HIS A 175 -5.98 -18.26 -3.89
C HIS A 175 -6.17 -19.39 -2.86
N GLY A 176 -5.72 -19.19 -1.62
CA GLY A 176 -6.12 -20.04 -0.49
C GLY A 176 -7.52 -19.68 0.03
N ASN A 177 -8.29 -20.69 0.47
CA ASN A 177 -9.68 -20.51 0.92
C ASN A 177 -9.82 -19.50 2.08
N GLU A 178 -8.85 -19.46 2.99
CA GLU A 178 -8.84 -18.55 4.15
C GLU A 178 -8.70 -17.07 3.73
N ALA A 179 -7.78 -16.76 2.81
CA ALA A 179 -7.56 -15.40 2.34
C ALA A 179 -8.78 -14.85 1.56
N MET A 180 -9.51 -15.73 0.85
CA MET A 180 -10.77 -15.36 0.22
C MET A 180 -11.84 -15.02 1.25
N ALA A 181 -11.98 -15.81 2.31
CA ALA A 181 -12.95 -15.56 3.37
C ALA A 181 -12.67 -14.24 4.11
N VAL A 182 -11.40 -13.93 4.39
CA VAL A 182 -11.00 -12.64 4.97
C VAL A 182 -11.37 -11.49 4.05
N ARG A 183 -11.08 -11.62 2.74
CA ARG A 183 -11.44 -10.59 1.75
C ARG A 183 -12.95 -10.35 1.68
N ASP A 184 -13.75 -11.42 1.62
CA ASP A 184 -15.21 -11.32 1.54
C ASP A 184 -15.81 -10.75 2.83
N THR A 185 -15.21 -11.08 3.99
CA THR A 185 -15.57 -10.49 5.30
C THR A 185 -15.33 -8.97 5.30
N LEU A 186 -14.13 -8.54 4.87
CA LEU A 186 -13.78 -7.12 4.77
C LEU A 186 -14.66 -6.38 3.76
N LYS A 187 -14.96 -7.00 2.61
CA LYS A 187 -15.88 -6.45 1.61
C LYS A 187 -17.26 -6.19 2.22
N SER A 188 -17.83 -7.20 2.89
CA SER A 188 -19.15 -7.08 3.52
C SER A 188 -19.15 -5.99 4.60
N TYR A 189 -18.09 -5.95 5.42
CA TYR A 189 -17.90 -4.90 6.41
C TYR A 189 -17.89 -3.50 5.78
N PHE A 190 -17.16 -3.27 4.67
CA PHE A 190 -17.10 -1.96 4.02
C PHE A 190 -18.41 -1.54 3.35
N MET A 191 -19.33 -2.46 3.08
CA MET A 191 -20.65 -2.14 2.55
C MET A 191 -21.67 -1.79 3.65
N GLU A 192 -21.39 -2.21 4.88
CA GLU A 192 -22.31 -2.04 6.01
C GLU A 192 -21.67 -1.12 7.08
N ARG A 193 -21.15 -1.72 8.15
CA ARG A 193 -20.69 -1.03 9.36
C ARG A 193 -19.45 -0.16 9.14
N GLY A 194 -18.66 -0.50 8.13
CA GLY A 194 -17.47 0.24 7.70
C GLY A 194 -17.73 1.21 6.54
N LYS A 195 -18.99 1.35 6.09
CA LYS A 195 -19.37 2.23 4.98
C LYS A 195 -19.07 3.68 5.32
N VAL A 196 -18.51 4.39 4.35
CA VAL A 196 -18.29 5.85 4.41
C VAL A 196 -19.08 6.52 3.30
N SER A 197 -19.51 7.77 3.55
CA SER A 197 -20.42 8.50 2.66
C SER A 197 -19.89 8.71 1.24
N TRP A 198 -18.57 8.69 1.06
CA TRP A 198 -17.91 9.05 -0.19
C TRP A 198 -17.42 7.87 -1.05
N GLN A 199 -17.47 6.64 -0.53
CA GLN A 199 -16.80 5.52 -1.21
C GLN A 199 -17.42 5.18 -2.56
N GLU A 200 -18.75 5.27 -2.69
CA GLU A 200 -19.48 4.91 -3.91
C GLU A 200 -19.20 5.91 -5.04
N GLN A 201 -19.19 7.20 -4.72
CA GLN A 201 -18.83 8.25 -5.68
C GLN A 201 -17.38 8.07 -6.13
N MET A 202 -16.44 7.92 -5.20
CA MET A 202 -15.01 7.80 -5.55
C MET A 202 -14.69 6.49 -6.29
N ALA A 203 -15.40 5.40 -5.99
CA ALA A 203 -15.22 4.12 -6.67
C ALA A 203 -15.69 4.16 -8.13
N THR A 204 -16.64 5.04 -8.47
CA THR A 204 -17.20 5.20 -9.82
C THR A 204 -16.50 6.30 -10.61
N SER A 205 -16.12 7.42 -9.97
CA SER A 205 -15.52 8.59 -10.63
C SER A 205 -13.99 8.62 -10.62
N GLY A 206 -13.34 7.81 -9.79
CA GLY A 206 -11.88 7.86 -9.63
C GLY A 206 -11.12 7.24 -10.81
N PRO A 207 -9.84 7.64 -11.04
CA PRO A 207 -8.98 7.11 -12.12
C PRO A 207 -8.62 5.61 -11.97
N TRP A 208 -9.20 4.92 -10.99
CA TRP A 208 -8.95 3.53 -10.62
C TRP A 208 -10.11 2.60 -10.97
N SER A 209 -11.18 3.12 -11.60
CA SER A 209 -12.37 2.36 -12.01
C SER A 209 -12.11 1.37 -13.15
N THR A 210 -10.90 1.37 -13.73
CA THR A 210 -10.52 0.62 -14.95
C THR A 210 -9.21 -0.15 -14.86
N SER A 211 -8.55 -0.23 -13.69
CA SER A 211 -7.29 -0.99 -13.50
C SER A 211 -7.52 -2.47 -13.20
#